data_AF-A0A0D1XLB2-F1
#
_entry.id   AF-A0A0D1XLB2-F1
#
_cell.length_a   1.000
_cell.length_b   1.000
_cell.length_c   1.000
_cell.angle_alpha   90.00
_cell.angle_beta   90.00
_cell.angle_gamma   90.00
#
_symmetry.space_group_name_H-M   'P 1'
#
loop_
_entity.id
_entity.type
_entity.pdbx_description
1 polymer ?
#
loop_
_entity_poly.entity_id
_entity_poly.type
_entity_poly.pdbx_seq_one_letter_code
_entity_poly.pdbx_strand_id
1 'polypeptide(L)'
;MRLAHLHLTKPISYVRSLALQDALLHRHFDFKDSLRARRSLRSGVSGEPDQSRVDIKGPTNDPSGLVPAPFPNFVSKRTETTRTKRNLAPAPLETSTSTSTSSSSSSLSFAATTDNPGAEHSSPNPPDPTLITFSTTPTYTVGRRHLQTNPISPSQQAFLSASGAATFHASPRGGLLTYHAPGQLTGYVVADLRRHGISPRCWIQMLEDCVMHTCAAFGVRDTTRTDDPGVWIKGSDRKICAIGVQVSRGITSHGVGFNIFDHSIPPDMASTFAFTPTQIKSPSYSPLTKGFLSWGFSRVIACGLEGKSVTWLDREKGDQQTATNPTHIPHIADEFAVQISRHINRMRSNGKEEISAVYTISEADLGL
;
A
#
# COMPACT_ATOMS: atom_id res chain seq x y z
N MET A 1 -19.44 -1.38 -0.48
CA MET A 1 -18.38 -2.32 -0.90
C MET A 1 -17.75 -2.94 0.34
N ARG A 2 -16.87 -3.93 0.21
CA ARG A 2 -16.14 -4.52 1.36
C ARG A 2 -14.63 -4.32 1.20
N LEU A 3 -13.88 -4.47 2.28
CA LEU A 3 -12.41 -4.50 2.26
C LEU A 3 -11.97 -5.96 2.29
N ALA A 4 -11.30 -6.42 1.23
CA ALA A 4 -10.67 -7.73 1.22
C ALA A 4 -9.35 -7.67 2.02
N HIS A 5 -9.08 -8.66 2.85
CA HIS A 5 -7.85 -8.75 3.64
C HIS A 5 -7.18 -10.11 3.47
N LEU A 6 -5.94 -10.09 3.00
CA LEU A 6 -5.05 -11.23 2.91
C LEU A 6 -3.93 -11.06 3.94
N HIS A 7 -3.77 -12.02 4.85
CA HIS A 7 -2.59 -12.10 5.72
C HIS A 7 -1.74 -13.32 5.38
N LEU A 8 -0.45 -13.11 5.09
CA LEU A 8 0.51 -14.18 4.85
C LEU A 8 1.32 -14.43 6.13
N THR A 9 1.13 -15.62 6.69
CA THR A 9 1.69 -16.01 7.99
C THR A 9 3.19 -16.30 7.94
N LYS A 10 3.72 -16.68 6.77
CA LYS A 10 5.15 -16.90 6.56
C LYS A 10 5.79 -15.70 5.88
N PRO A 11 7.04 -15.32 6.24
CA PRO A 11 7.76 -14.30 5.52
C PRO A 11 7.88 -14.61 4.02
N ILE A 12 7.75 -13.60 3.18
CA ILE A 12 7.86 -13.73 1.72
C ILE A 12 8.98 -12.86 1.15
N SER A 13 9.47 -13.17 -0.04
CA SER A 13 10.43 -12.29 -0.71
C SER A 13 9.73 -11.00 -1.17
N TYR A 14 10.49 -9.91 -1.29
CA TYR A 14 9.95 -8.65 -1.83
C TYR A 14 9.39 -8.84 -3.25
N VAL A 15 10.05 -9.65 -4.09
CA VAL A 15 9.57 -9.98 -5.45
C VAL A 15 8.20 -10.67 -5.41
N ARG A 16 8.01 -11.65 -4.51
CA ARG A 16 6.70 -12.30 -4.32
C ARG A 16 5.64 -11.30 -3.86
N SER A 17 6.00 -10.36 -2.98
CA SER A 17 5.07 -9.32 -2.52
C SER A 17 4.59 -8.41 -3.65
N LEU A 18 5.47 -8.10 -4.62
CA LEU A 18 5.12 -7.30 -5.78
C LEU A 18 4.21 -8.07 -6.74
N ALA A 19 4.47 -9.36 -6.99
CA ALA A 19 3.60 -10.17 -7.84
C ALA A 19 2.15 -10.20 -7.31
N LEU A 20 1.97 -10.37 -6.00
CA LEU A 20 0.66 -10.31 -5.33
C LEU A 20 -0.02 -8.94 -5.50
N GLN A 21 0.74 -7.87 -5.33
CA GLN A 21 0.24 -6.51 -5.52
C GLN A 21 -0.13 -6.22 -6.98
N ASP A 22 0.70 -6.65 -7.93
CA ASP A 22 0.53 -6.37 -9.35
C ASP A 22 -0.70 -7.09 -9.91
N ALA A 23 -1.00 -8.30 -9.43
CA ALA A 23 -2.27 -8.98 -9.71
C ALA A 23 -3.50 -8.13 -9.31
N LEU A 24 -3.45 -7.48 -8.13
CA LEU A 24 -4.52 -6.57 -7.69
C LEU A 24 -4.56 -5.29 -8.54
N LEU A 25 -3.41 -4.72 -8.88
CA LEU A 25 -3.33 -3.53 -9.72
C LEU A 25 -3.91 -3.79 -11.10
N HIS A 26 -3.61 -4.93 -11.72
CA HIS A 26 -4.19 -5.33 -13.01
C HIS A 26 -5.72 -5.39 -12.94
N ARG A 27 -6.31 -6.03 -11.92
CA ARG A 27 -7.77 -6.05 -11.73
C ARG A 27 -8.38 -4.64 -11.73
N HIS A 28 -7.78 -3.70 -11.00
CA HIS A 28 -8.25 -2.31 -10.97
C HIS A 28 -8.05 -1.57 -12.30
N PHE A 29 -6.93 -1.81 -12.97
CA PHE A 29 -6.61 -1.16 -14.24
C PHE A 29 -7.50 -1.67 -15.37
N ASP A 30 -7.71 -2.97 -15.47
CA ASP A 30 -8.60 -3.63 -16.43
C ASP A 30 -10.03 -3.16 -16.26
N PHE A 31 -10.51 -3.10 -15.01
CA PHE A 31 -11.83 -2.53 -14.72
C PHE A 31 -11.94 -1.10 -15.24
N LYS A 32 -10.96 -0.23 -14.97
CA LYS A 32 -10.94 1.15 -15.46
C LYS A 32 -10.87 1.25 -16.98
N ASP A 33 -10.11 0.37 -17.64
CA ASP A 33 -10.01 0.36 -19.09
C ASP A 33 -11.31 -0.13 -19.74
N SER A 34 -12.00 -1.10 -19.13
CA SER A 34 -13.35 -1.50 -19.55
C SER A 34 -14.37 -0.34 -19.49
N LEU A 35 -14.29 0.50 -18.44
CA LEU A 35 -15.14 1.68 -18.33
C LEU A 35 -14.84 2.73 -19.40
N ARG A 36 -13.55 2.91 -19.75
CA ARG A 36 -13.14 3.84 -20.81
C ARG A 36 -13.60 3.37 -22.18
N ALA A 37 -13.40 2.09 -22.50
CA ALA A 37 -13.83 1.49 -23.75
C ALA A 37 -15.35 1.64 -23.95
N ARG A 38 -16.14 1.38 -22.90
CA ARG A 38 -17.60 1.58 -22.94
C ARG A 38 -18.02 3.04 -23.13
N ARG A 39 -17.30 3.99 -22.51
CA ARG A 39 -17.57 5.41 -22.72
C ARG A 39 -17.30 5.80 -24.17
N SER A 40 -16.20 5.31 -24.77
CA SER A 40 -15.87 5.55 -26.17
C SER A 40 -16.94 4.99 -27.12
N LEU A 41 -17.40 3.76 -26.86
CA LEU A 41 -18.48 3.13 -27.62
C LEU A 41 -19.80 3.91 -27.51
N ARG A 42 -20.14 4.42 -26.32
CA ARG A 42 -21.35 5.22 -26.09
C ARG A 42 -21.27 6.64 -26.65
N SER A 43 -20.07 7.22 -26.77
CA SER A 43 -19.89 8.57 -27.31
C SER A 43 -19.82 8.61 -28.84
N GLY A 44 -19.85 7.46 -29.53
CA GLY A 44 -19.84 7.41 -31.00
C GLY A 44 -18.56 7.96 -31.65
N VAL A 45 -17.51 8.20 -30.87
CA VAL A 45 -16.24 8.70 -31.37
C VAL A 45 -15.40 7.49 -31.78
N SER A 46 -15.43 7.18 -33.07
CA SER A 46 -14.41 6.34 -33.72
C SER A 46 -13.11 7.13 -33.76
N GLY A 47 -12.25 6.94 -32.76
CA GLY A 47 -10.86 7.36 -32.89
C GLY A 47 -10.21 6.46 -33.94
N GLU A 48 -9.79 7.04 -35.07
CA GLU A 48 -8.86 6.35 -35.96
C GLU A 48 -7.62 5.91 -35.15
N PRO A 49 -7.03 4.74 -35.45
CA PRO A 49 -5.78 4.34 -34.86
C PRO A 49 -4.68 5.28 -35.37
N ASP A 50 -4.12 6.09 -34.47
CA ASP A 50 -2.88 6.82 -34.71
C ASP A 50 -1.77 5.82 -35.05
N GLN A 51 -1.37 5.77 -36.33
CA GLN A 51 -0.30 4.94 -36.87
C GLN A 51 1.10 5.50 -36.50
N SER A 52 1.29 5.89 -35.25
CA SER A 52 2.61 6.20 -34.69
C SER A 52 3.01 5.17 -33.62
N ARG A 53 2.77 3.89 -33.91
CA ARG A 53 3.38 2.78 -33.16
C ARG A 53 4.76 2.49 -33.73
N VAL A 54 5.78 3.12 -33.14
CA VAL A 54 7.15 2.60 -33.22
C VAL A 54 7.21 1.38 -32.30
N ASP A 55 7.44 0.21 -32.89
CA ASP A 55 7.68 -1.04 -32.17
C ASP A 55 8.94 -0.92 -31.30
N ILE A 56 8.74 -0.67 -30.01
CA ILE A 56 9.78 -0.96 -29.01
C ILE A 56 9.63 -2.43 -28.65
N LYS A 57 10.38 -3.29 -29.34
CA LYS A 57 10.69 -4.64 -28.87
C LYS A 57 11.24 -4.53 -27.44
N GLY A 58 10.54 -5.13 -26.48
CA GLY A 58 11.09 -5.32 -25.13
C GLY A 58 12.39 -6.12 -25.19
N PRO A 59 13.38 -5.84 -24.32
CA PRO A 59 14.63 -6.56 -24.33
C PRO A 59 14.38 -8.02 -23.94
N THR A 60 14.84 -8.91 -24.80
CA THR A 60 15.02 -10.34 -24.52
C THR A 60 16.00 -10.49 -23.35
N ASN A 61 15.65 -11.34 -22.38
CA ASN A 61 16.52 -11.72 -21.28
C ASN A 61 17.82 -12.35 -21.79
N ASP A 62 18.93 -11.66 -21.63
CA ASP A 62 20.28 -12.20 -21.73
C ASP A 62 21.03 -11.86 -20.43
N PRO A 63 21.57 -12.84 -19.67
CA PRO A 63 22.17 -12.59 -18.38
C PRO A 63 23.63 -12.14 -18.55
N SER A 64 23.84 -10.86 -18.85
CA SER A 64 25.13 -10.22 -18.60
C SER A 64 24.93 -8.74 -18.30
N GLY A 65 25.43 -8.32 -17.14
CA GLY A 65 25.17 -6.98 -16.60
C GLY A 65 25.82 -5.89 -17.43
N LEU A 66 25.06 -4.83 -17.73
CA LEU A 66 25.53 -3.48 -18.00
C LEU A 66 24.36 -2.48 -17.78
N VAL A 67 24.72 -1.28 -17.32
CA VAL A 67 23.90 -0.20 -16.72
C VAL A 67 22.86 0.40 -17.67
N PRO A 68 21.65 0.83 -17.23
CA PRO A 68 20.74 1.60 -18.07
C PRO A 68 20.96 3.13 -18.00
N ALA A 69 20.85 3.76 -19.17
CA ALA A 69 21.01 5.19 -19.46
C ALA A 69 19.88 6.09 -18.87
N PRO A 70 20.08 7.42 -18.75
CA PRO A 70 19.15 8.31 -18.04
C PRO A 70 17.92 8.71 -18.89
N PHE A 71 16.76 8.82 -18.24
CA PHE A 71 15.49 9.29 -18.83
C PHE A 71 15.44 10.81 -19.00
N PRO A 72 14.70 11.35 -20.01
CA PRO A 72 14.70 12.76 -20.34
C PRO A 72 13.85 13.62 -19.37
N ASN A 73 14.34 14.83 -19.10
CA ASN A 73 13.70 15.85 -18.29
C ASN A 73 12.41 16.38 -18.93
N PHE A 74 11.28 16.30 -18.22
CA PHE A 74 10.04 16.98 -18.60
C PHE A 74 9.86 18.24 -17.76
N VAL A 75 10.07 19.40 -18.39
CA VAL A 75 9.80 20.74 -17.82
C VAL A 75 8.32 21.06 -18.02
N SER A 76 7.56 21.24 -16.94
CA SER A 76 6.17 21.72 -17.02
C SER A 76 6.12 23.23 -16.80
N LYS A 77 5.79 23.98 -17.86
CA LYS A 77 5.47 25.41 -17.80
C LYS A 77 4.08 25.59 -17.18
N ARG A 78 4.01 26.40 -16.12
CA ARG A 78 2.80 26.79 -15.41
C ARG A 78 2.16 27.98 -16.13
N THR A 79 0.91 27.88 -16.55
CA THR A 79 0.09 29.01 -16.99
C THR A 79 -1.05 29.23 -16.01
N GLU A 80 -1.07 30.40 -15.38
CA GLU A 80 -2.15 30.90 -14.54
C GLU A 80 -3.34 31.32 -15.41
N THR A 81 -4.55 30.90 -15.04
CA THR A 81 -5.78 31.55 -15.50
C THR A 81 -6.73 31.71 -14.32
N THR A 82 -6.94 32.97 -13.97
CA THR A 82 -7.93 33.49 -13.01
C THR A 82 -9.34 33.32 -13.59
N ARG A 83 -10.29 32.81 -12.78
CA ARG A 83 -11.71 32.86 -13.11
C ARG A 83 -12.55 33.24 -11.90
N THR A 84 -13.28 34.33 -12.08
CA THR A 84 -14.17 35.02 -11.14
C THR A 84 -15.46 34.25 -10.87
N LYS A 85 -15.91 34.31 -9.61
CA LYS A 85 -17.17 33.76 -9.09
C LYS A 85 -18.37 34.61 -9.51
N ARG A 86 -19.48 33.98 -9.88
CA ARG A 86 -20.83 34.56 -9.76
C ARG A 86 -21.71 33.60 -8.99
N ASN A 87 -22.31 34.12 -7.92
CA ASN A 87 -23.37 33.50 -7.13
C ASN A 87 -24.71 33.70 -7.85
N LEU A 88 -25.62 32.71 -7.74
CA LEU A 88 -27.07 32.91 -7.75
C LEU A 88 -27.77 31.62 -7.28
N ALA A 89 -28.68 31.79 -6.34
CA ALA A 89 -29.72 30.87 -5.86
C ALA A 89 -30.84 31.78 -5.28
N PRO A 90 -32.03 31.28 -4.87
CA PRO A 90 -32.76 30.05 -5.21
C PRO A 90 -34.26 30.32 -5.55
N ALA A 91 -35.03 29.29 -5.92
CA ALA A 91 -36.50 29.26 -5.71
C ALA A 91 -37.05 27.80 -5.70
N PRO A 92 -38.19 27.52 -5.03
CA PRO A 92 -38.50 26.22 -4.41
C PRO A 92 -39.59 25.40 -5.12
N LEU A 93 -39.72 24.11 -4.75
CA LEU A 93 -40.84 23.25 -5.14
C LEU A 93 -41.28 22.35 -3.96
N GLU A 94 -42.45 22.65 -3.37
CA GLU A 94 -43.36 21.71 -2.68
C GLU A 94 -44.57 21.53 -3.63
N THR A 95 -45.44 20.53 -3.64
CA THR A 95 -45.84 19.40 -2.78
C THR A 95 -46.78 18.56 -3.67
N SER A 96 -46.85 17.23 -3.51
CA SER A 96 -48.13 16.50 -3.45
C SER A 96 -47.94 14.99 -3.35
N THR A 97 -48.53 14.45 -2.30
CA THR A 97 -48.84 13.06 -2.00
C THR A 97 -49.91 12.49 -2.94
N SER A 98 -49.80 11.19 -3.28
CA SER A 98 -50.98 10.34 -3.44
C SER A 98 -50.61 8.85 -3.33
N THR A 99 -51.15 8.23 -2.29
CA THR A 99 -51.19 6.80 -2.01
C THR A 99 -52.14 6.10 -2.99
N SER A 100 -51.78 4.92 -3.50
CA SER A 100 -52.78 3.93 -3.90
C SER A 100 -52.24 2.51 -3.73
N THR A 101 -53.02 1.73 -2.99
CA THR A 101 -52.90 0.31 -2.71
C THR A 101 -53.71 -0.47 -3.73
N SER A 102 -53.19 -1.59 -4.26
CA SER A 102 -54.03 -2.73 -4.64
C SER A 102 -53.23 -4.02 -4.74
N SER A 103 -53.88 -5.05 -4.24
CA SER A 103 -53.48 -6.41 -3.94
C SER A 103 -53.38 -7.37 -5.14
N SER A 104 -52.56 -8.41 -4.96
CA SER A 104 -52.75 -9.82 -5.36
C SER A 104 -53.13 -10.18 -6.81
N SER A 105 -52.32 -11.01 -7.46
CA SER A 105 -52.57 -12.46 -7.54
C SER A 105 -51.60 -13.16 -8.50
N SER A 106 -51.33 -14.41 -8.18
CA SER A 106 -50.48 -15.37 -8.88
C SER A 106 -51.10 -15.85 -10.19
N SER A 107 -50.29 -15.92 -11.25
CA SER A 107 -50.52 -16.85 -12.36
C SER A 107 -49.19 -17.40 -12.86
N LEU A 108 -48.97 -18.70 -12.62
CA LEU A 108 -47.94 -19.50 -13.27
C LEU A 108 -48.31 -19.65 -14.74
N SER A 109 -47.47 -19.14 -15.64
CA SER A 109 -47.50 -19.50 -17.07
C SER A 109 -46.19 -20.21 -17.42
N PHE A 110 -46.31 -21.50 -17.70
CA PHE A 110 -45.31 -22.28 -18.41
C PHE A 110 -45.37 -21.87 -19.88
N ALA A 111 -44.31 -21.27 -20.41
CA ALA A 111 -44.13 -21.10 -21.85
C ALA A 111 -42.69 -21.44 -22.22
N ALA A 112 -42.58 -22.45 -23.08
CA ALA A 112 -41.33 -22.96 -23.61
C ALA A 112 -40.72 -22.00 -24.64
N THR A 113 -39.39 -21.95 -24.63
CA THR A 113 -38.47 -21.62 -25.73
C THR A 113 -38.68 -20.31 -26.51
N THR A 114 -37.79 -19.36 -26.25
CA THR A 114 -36.94 -18.77 -27.30
C THR A 114 -35.55 -18.51 -26.72
N ASP A 115 -34.54 -19.20 -27.27
CA ASP A 115 -33.14 -18.85 -27.07
C ASP A 115 -32.92 -17.41 -27.53
N ASN A 116 -32.68 -16.53 -26.57
CA ASN A 116 -32.27 -15.16 -26.83
C ASN A 116 -30.74 -15.13 -26.68
N PRO A 117 -29.94 -15.02 -27.77
CA PRO A 117 -28.50 -14.77 -27.66
C PRO A 117 -28.27 -13.28 -27.36
N GLY A 118 -28.99 -12.75 -26.37
CA GLY A 118 -28.71 -11.47 -25.75
C GLY A 118 -27.85 -11.76 -24.53
N ALA A 119 -26.56 -12.01 -24.74
CA ALA A 119 -25.61 -11.99 -23.64
C ALA A 119 -25.68 -10.61 -23.00
N GLU A 120 -26.41 -10.49 -21.89
CA GLU A 120 -26.27 -9.38 -20.98
C GLU A 120 -24.79 -9.32 -20.59
N HIS A 121 -24.03 -8.45 -21.24
CA HIS A 121 -22.70 -8.08 -20.80
C HIS A 121 -22.84 -7.35 -19.47
N SER A 122 -23.08 -8.11 -18.40
CA SER A 122 -23.02 -7.61 -17.03
C SER A 122 -21.67 -6.92 -16.88
N SER A 123 -21.71 -5.63 -16.56
CA SER A 123 -20.48 -4.87 -16.35
C SER A 123 -19.69 -5.57 -15.24
N PRO A 124 -18.39 -5.87 -15.42
CA PRO A 124 -17.61 -6.44 -14.34
C PRO A 124 -17.75 -5.53 -13.13
N ASN A 125 -18.03 -6.11 -11.97
CA ASN A 125 -18.13 -5.34 -10.74
C ASN A 125 -16.79 -4.65 -10.46
N PRO A 126 -16.81 -3.42 -9.92
CA PRO A 126 -15.58 -2.74 -9.56
C PRO A 126 -14.83 -3.56 -8.50
N PRO A 127 -13.51 -3.79 -8.63
CA PRO A 127 -12.75 -4.55 -7.64
C PRO A 127 -12.83 -3.91 -6.26
N ASP A 128 -13.03 -4.72 -5.22
CA ASP A 128 -12.99 -4.26 -3.83
C ASP A 128 -11.58 -3.76 -3.48
N PRO A 129 -11.45 -2.72 -2.63
CA PRO A 129 -10.15 -2.38 -2.05
C PRO A 129 -9.61 -3.60 -1.30
N THR A 130 -8.31 -3.82 -1.41
CA THR A 130 -7.65 -5.00 -0.87
C THR A 130 -6.43 -4.60 -0.04
N LEU A 131 -6.36 -5.14 1.18
CA LEU A 131 -5.19 -5.07 2.05
C LEU A 131 -4.46 -6.41 2.00
N ILE A 132 -3.19 -6.41 1.61
CA ILE A 132 -2.28 -7.55 1.78
C ILE A 132 -1.33 -7.23 2.92
N THR A 133 -1.21 -8.12 3.90
CA THR A 133 -0.31 -8.00 5.03
C THR A 133 0.63 -9.19 5.13
N PHE A 134 1.91 -8.93 5.42
CA PHE A 134 2.96 -9.96 5.44
C PHE A 134 4.21 -9.45 6.15
N SER A 135 5.11 -10.35 6.52
CA SER A 135 6.52 -10.01 6.77
C SER A 135 7.36 -10.35 5.55
N THR A 136 8.52 -9.70 5.39
CA THR A 136 9.46 -10.03 4.32
C THR A 136 10.66 -10.79 4.85
N THR A 137 11.34 -11.53 3.97
CA THR A 137 12.77 -11.82 4.19
C THR A 137 13.56 -10.50 4.23
N PRO A 138 14.75 -10.46 4.86
CA PRO A 138 15.61 -9.27 4.90
C PRO A 138 15.75 -8.58 3.54
N THR A 139 15.26 -7.35 3.42
CA THR A 139 15.18 -6.62 2.15
C THR A 139 15.33 -5.12 2.35
N TYR A 140 16.24 -4.49 1.62
CA TYR A 140 16.28 -3.05 1.44
C TYR A 140 15.51 -2.63 0.20
N THR A 141 14.72 -1.57 0.33
CA THR A 141 14.05 -0.94 -0.82
C THR A 141 14.41 0.54 -0.88
N VAL A 142 14.70 1.04 -2.08
CA VAL A 142 14.98 2.47 -2.30
C VAL A 142 13.80 3.12 -3.04
N GLY A 143 13.15 4.08 -2.40
CA GLY A 143 12.02 4.81 -2.97
C GLY A 143 12.43 5.90 -3.97
N ARG A 144 11.46 6.39 -4.74
CA ARG A 144 11.69 7.36 -5.84
C ARG A 144 12.45 8.62 -5.43
N ARG A 145 12.18 9.18 -4.25
CA ARG A 145 12.81 10.44 -3.81
C ARG A 145 14.31 10.25 -3.60
N HIS A 146 14.73 9.09 -3.07
CA HIS A 146 16.15 8.84 -2.83
C HIS A 146 16.90 8.70 -4.14
N LEU A 147 16.33 7.99 -5.12
CA LEU A 147 16.94 7.86 -6.45
C LEU A 147 17.09 9.22 -7.17
N GLN A 148 16.23 10.19 -6.85
CA GLN A 148 16.31 11.54 -7.42
C GLN A 148 17.35 12.42 -6.71
N THR A 149 17.48 12.30 -5.39
CA THR A 149 18.34 13.21 -4.61
C THR A 149 19.72 12.65 -4.35
N ASN A 150 19.82 11.34 -4.07
CA ASN A 150 21.05 10.64 -3.69
C ASN A 150 21.03 9.22 -4.31
N PRO A 151 21.39 9.05 -5.59
CA PRO A 151 21.44 7.74 -6.23
C PRO A 151 22.34 6.76 -5.44
N ILE A 152 21.88 5.51 -5.29
CA ILE A 152 22.65 4.47 -4.60
C ILE A 152 23.78 3.98 -5.50
N SER A 153 25.02 4.04 -5.00
CA SER A 153 26.18 3.51 -5.73
C SER A 153 26.23 1.97 -5.70
N PRO A 154 26.93 1.31 -6.63
CA PRO A 154 27.13 -0.14 -6.59
C PRO A 154 27.78 -0.64 -5.30
N SER A 155 28.73 0.12 -4.74
CA SER A 155 29.39 -0.22 -3.47
C SER A 155 28.44 -0.11 -2.29
N GLN A 156 27.56 0.91 -2.27
CA GLN A 156 26.54 1.05 -1.25
C GLN A 156 25.49 -0.06 -1.36
N GLN A 157 25.07 -0.42 -2.58
CA GLN A 157 24.19 -1.57 -2.80
C GLN A 157 24.82 -2.88 -2.29
N ALA A 158 26.09 -3.14 -2.62
CA ALA A 158 26.81 -4.32 -2.13
C ALA A 158 26.90 -4.35 -0.60
N PHE A 159 27.15 -3.21 0.03
CA PHE A 159 27.14 -3.08 1.48
C PHE A 159 25.77 -3.38 2.10
N LEU A 160 24.67 -2.88 1.50
CA LEU A 160 23.30 -3.13 1.97
C LEU A 160 22.90 -4.59 1.80
N SER A 161 23.20 -5.18 0.64
CA SER A 161 22.90 -6.60 0.38
C SER A 161 23.71 -7.55 1.25
N ALA A 162 24.84 -7.10 1.81
CA ALA A 162 25.64 -7.83 2.79
C ALA A 162 25.95 -9.28 2.35
N SER A 163 26.54 -9.41 1.15
CA SER A 163 26.86 -10.72 0.54
C SER A 163 25.65 -11.65 0.38
N GLY A 164 24.46 -11.08 0.17
CA GLY A 164 23.22 -11.84 -0.05
C GLY A 164 22.39 -12.08 1.21
N ALA A 165 22.85 -11.63 2.39
CA ALA A 165 22.06 -11.71 3.62
C ALA A 165 20.74 -10.91 3.53
N ALA A 166 20.72 -9.84 2.73
CA ALA A 166 19.52 -9.10 2.38
C ALA A 166 19.45 -8.84 0.87
N THR A 167 18.23 -8.75 0.33
CA THR A 167 18.04 -8.29 -1.06
C THR A 167 17.98 -6.77 -1.14
N PHE A 168 18.20 -6.22 -2.33
CA PHE A 168 18.12 -4.78 -2.59
C PHE A 168 17.26 -4.51 -3.83
N HIS A 169 16.31 -3.60 -3.74
CA HIS A 169 15.40 -3.27 -4.84
C HIS A 169 15.12 -1.78 -4.97
N ALA A 170 15.14 -1.27 -6.19
CA ALA A 170 14.48 -0.01 -6.52
C ALA A 170 12.95 -0.18 -6.45
N SER A 171 12.26 0.82 -5.91
CA SER A 171 10.81 0.77 -5.70
C SER A 171 10.15 2.06 -6.16
N PRO A 172 9.02 1.99 -6.90
CA PRO A 172 8.30 3.17 -7.36
C PRO A 172 7.52 3.87 -6.23
N ARG A 173 7.53 3.32 -5.01
CA ARG A 173 6.96 3.98 -3.83
C ARG A 173 7.58 5.35 -3.55
N GLY A 174 6.81 6.20 -2.87
CA GLY A 174 7.34 7.41 -2.25
C GLY A 174 8.34 7.13 -1.13
N GLY A 175 9.02 8.19 -0.67
CA GLY A 175 9.99 8.12 0.43
C GLY A 175 11.39 7.72 -0.02
N LEU A 176 12.23 7.43 0.98
CA LEU A 176 13.67 7.19 0.81
C LEU A 176 14.01 5.70 0.94
N LEU A 177 15.28 5.35 1.17
CA LEU A 177 15.72 4.00 1.55
C LEU A 177 15.03 3.54 2.86
N THR A 178 14.57 2.29 2.89
CA THR A 178 14.08 1.62 4.11
C THR A 178 14.46 0.14 4.10
N TYR A 179 14.27 -0.52 5.24
CA TYR A 179 14.49 -1.95 5.43
C TYR A 179 13.21 -2.66 5.88
N HIS A 180 13.06 -3.91 5.45
CA HIS A 180 11.97 -4.82 5.77
C HIS A 180 12.54 -6.19 6.17
N ALA A 181 11.95 -6.83 7.16
CA ALA A 181 12.44 -8.09 7.72
C ALA A 181 11.35 -8.83 8.52
N PRO A 182 11.62 -10.08 8.95
CA PRO A 182 10.77 -10.77 9.91
C PRO A 182 10.55 -9.95 11.18
N GLY A 183 9.32 -9.95 11.71
CA GLY A 183 8.91 -9.10 12.83
C GLY A 183 8.35 -7.72 12.44
N GLN A 184 8.46 -7.34 11.16
CA GLN A 184 7.75 -6.20 10.59
C GLN A 184 6.46 -6.65 9.89
N LEU A 185 5.34 -5.98 10.19
CA LEU A 185 4.10 -6.08 9.44
C LEU A 185 4.17 -5.09 8.27
N THR A 186 4.43 -5.59 7.07
CA THR A 186 4.26 -4.82 5.83
C THR A 186 2.81 -4.93 5.38
N GLY A 187 2.17 -3.80 5.08
CA GLY A 187 0.79 -3.74 4.61
C GLY A 187 0.71 -2.99 3.29
N TYR A 188 0.31 -3.67 2.21
CA TYR A 188 -0.01 -3.05 0.93
C TYR A 188 -1.51 -2.82 0.81
N VAL A 189 -1.92 -1.57 0.66
CA VAL A 189 -3.34 -1.20 0.54
C VAL A 189 -3.61 -0.76 -0.89
N VAL A 190 -4.25 -1.62 -1.68
CA VAL A 190 -4.62 -1.36 -3.07
C VAL A 190 -6.09 -0.90 -3.11
N ALA A 191 -6.31 0.37 -3.42
CA ALA A 191 -7.62 0.99 -3.42
C ALA A 191 -7.72 2.10 -4.48
N ASP A 192 -8.93 2.31 -5.02
CA ASP A 192 -9.20 3.45 -5.90
C ASP A 192 -9.63 4.67 -5.10
N LEU A 193 -8.70 5.61 -4.92
CA LEU A 193 -8.94 6.83 -4.13
C LEU A 193 -10.13 7.67 -4.65
N ARG A 194 -10.42 7.61 -5.96
CA ARG A 194 -11.51 8.38 -6.58
C ARG A 194 -12.90 7.87 -6.18
N ARG A 195 -13.02 6.59 -5.83
CA ARG A 195 -14.26 5.96 -5.35
C ARG A 195 -14.62 6.41 -3.94
N HIS A 196 -13.62 6.79 -3.15
CA HIS A 196 -13.80 7.33 -1.80
C HIS A 196 -13.70 8.87 -1.75
N GLY A 197 -13.20 9.52 -2.80
CA GLY A 197 -12.98 10.97 -2.81
C GLY A 197 -11.84 11.40 -1.88
N ILE A 198 -10.83 10.55 -1.68
CA ILE A 198 -9.69 10.81 -0.80
C ILE A 198 -8.50 11.27 -1.65
N SER A 199 -7.83 12.35 -1.25
CA SER A 199 -6.59 12.78 -1.95
C SER A 199 -5.40 11.89 -1.55
N PRO A 200 -4.33 11.78 -2.37
CA PRO A 200 -3.13 11.03 -1.98
C PRO A 200 -2.49 11.50 -0.66
N ARG A 201 -2.51 12.80 -0.36
CA ARG A 201 -2.00 13.34 0.91
C ARG A 201 -2.88 12.91 2.09
N CYS A 202 -4.19 13.02 1.94
CA CYS A 202 -5.15 12.56 2.93
C CYS A 202 -5.06 11.05 3.15
N TRP A 203 -4.76 10.27 2.10
CA TRP A 203 -4.55 8.83 2.20
C TRP A 203 -3.32 8.48 3.07
N ILE A 204 -2.20 9.19 2.89
CA ILE A 204 -1.01 8.99 3.74
C ILE A 204 -1.34 9.30 5.20
N GLN A 205 -2.02 10.43 5.45
CA GLN A 205 -2.46 10.79 6.80
C GLN A 205 -3.39 9.73 7.38
N MET A 206 -4.34 9.22 6.59
CA MET A 206 -5.23 8.14 7.02
C MET A 206 -4.44 6.89 7.45
N LEU A 207 -3.41 6.49 6.69
CA LEU A 207 -2.56 5.34 7.05
C LEU A 207 -1.80 5.58 8.37
N GLU A 208 -1.33 6.81 8.62
CA GLU A 208 -0.72 7.20 9.90
C GLU A 208 -1.73 7.05 11.05
N ASP A 209 -2.96 7.53 10.88
CA ASP A 209 -4.02 7.35 11.90
C ASP A 209 -4.31 5.88 12.15
N CYS A 210 -4.41 5.06 11.11
CA CYS A 210 -4.66 3.63 11.27
C CYS A 210 -3.57 2.95 12.09
N VAL A 211 -2.30 3.26 11.80
CA VAL A 211 -1.17 2.72 12.58
C VAL A 211 -1.20 3.22 14.02
N MET A 212 -1.44 4.51 14.26
CA MET A 212 -1.53 5.08 15.61
C MET A 212 -2.66 4.42 16.44
N HIS A 213 -3.84 4.23 15.84
CA HIS A 213 -4.97 3.57 16.51
C HIS A 213 -4.71 2.08 16.72
N THR A 214 -4.02 1.41 15.80
CA THR A 214 -3.58 0.03 15.98
C THR A 214 -2.60 -0.05 17.15
N CYS A 215 -1.59 0.83 17.23
CA CYS A 215 -0.68 0.89 18.37
C CYS A 215 -1.44 1.05 19.71
N ALA A 216 -2.42 1.96 19.74
CA ALA A 216 -3.23 2.21 20.92
C ALA A 216 -4.06 0.97 21.35
N ALA A 217 -4.57 0.20 20.40
CA ALA A 217 -5.29 -1.05 20.66
C ALA A 217 -4.39 -2.13 21.31
N PHE A 218 -3.07 -2.07 21.06
CA PHE A 218 -2.07 -2.96 21.64
C PHE A 218 -1.25 -2.32 22.78
N GLY A 219 -1.76 -1.23 23.38
CA GLY A 219 -1.22 -0.64 24.60
C GLY A 219 -0.18 0.47 24.41
N VAL A 220 0.18 0.82 23.17
CA VAL A 220 1.14 1.90 22.87
C VAL A 220 0.39 3.15 22.43
N ARG A 221 0.08 4.04 23.37
CA ARG A 221 -0.76 5.23 23.14
C ARG A 221 0.02 6.48 22.76
N ASP A 222 1.31 6.55 23.10
CA ASP A 222 2.16 7.72 22.86
C ASP A 222 2.75 7.76 21.45
N THR A 223 1.95 7.43 20.43
CA THR A 223 2.35 7.57 19.02
C THR A 223 1.94 8.93 18.47
N THR A 224 2.68 9.45 17.50
CA THR A 224 2.44 10.76 16.89
C THR A 224 2.90 10.81 15.43
N ARG A 225 2.43 11.84 14.73
CA ARG A 225 3.00 12.31 13.47
C ARG A 225 4.09 13.35 13.71
N THR A 226 4.94 13.52 12.72
CA THR A 226 5.93 14.60 12.64
C THR A 226 5.95 15.14 11.19
N ASP A 227 6.84 16.07 10.90
CA ASP A 227 7.07 16.53 9.52
C ASP A 227 7.68 15.44 8.63
N ASP A 228 8.25 14.40 9.23
CA ASP A 228 8.79 13.26 8.51
C ASP A 228 7.75 12.14 8.38
N PRO A 229 7.50 11.66 7.15
CA PRO A 229 6.48 10.64 6.91
C PRO A 229 6.65 9.38 7.77
N GLY A 230 5.53 8.90 8.29
CA GLY A 230 5.46 7.72 9.14
C GLY A 230 4.93 8.04 10.54
N VAL A 231 4.93 7.02 11.39
CA VAL A 231 4.47 7.12 12.78
C VAL A 231 5.66 7.01 13.72
N TRP A 232 5.67 7.86 14.74
CA TRP A 232 6.76 8.09 15.67
C TRP A 232 6.28 7.98 17.11
N ILE A 233 7.21 7.85 18.06
CA ILE A 233 6.90 7.93 19.48
C ILE A 233 7.02 9.38 19.96
N LYS A 234 5.97 9.87 20.62
CA LYS A 234 5.84 11.24 21.10
C LYS A 234 7.02 11.61 22.00
N GLY A 235 7.62 12.78 21.75
CA GLY A 235 8.77 13.27 22.52
C GLY A 235 10.08 12.51 22.25
N SER A 236 10.18 11.77 21.15
CA SER A 236 11.41 11.07 20.78
C SER A 236 11.62 11.03 19.26
N ASP A 237 12.82 10.64 18.85
CA ASP A 237 13.19 10.43 17.44
C ASP A 237 13.04 8.96 17.00
N ARG A 238 12.18 8.17 17.67
CA ARG A 238 11.97 6.76 17.35
C ARG A 238 10.78 6.57 16.42
N LYS A 239 11.04 6.10 15.19
CA LYS A 239 10.01 5.71 14.22
C LYS A 239 9.52 4.29 14.48
N ILE A 240 8.21 4.11 14.63
CA ILE A 240 7.61 2.78 14.78
C ILE A 240 7.07 2.23 13.46
N CYS A 241 6.71 3.11 12.50
CA CYS A 241 6.20 2.70 11.21
C CYS A 241 6.65 3.62 10.07
N ALA A 242 7.20 3.04 9.01
CA ALA A 242 7.45 3.74 7.76
C ALA A 242 6.20 3.73 6.87
N ILE A 243 5.97 4.78 6.09
CA ILE A 243 4.88 4.86 5.12
C ILE A 243 5.46 5.29 3.77
N GLY A 244 5.16 4.51 2.75
CA GLY A 244 5.60 4.75 1.38
C GLY A 244 4.57 4.18 0.41
N VAL A 245 3.81 5.06 -0.23
CA VAL A 245 2.78 4.71 -1.21
C VAL A 245 3.17 5.21 -2.60
N GLN A 246 2.62 4.58 -3.63
CA GLN A 246 2.53 5.13 -4.97
C GLN A 246 1.05 5.22 -5.36
N VAL A 247 0.71 6.22 -6.16
CA VAL A 247 -0.63 6.33 -6.75
C VAL A 247 -0.49 6.43 -8.26
N SER A 248 -1.12 5.51 -8.99
CA SER A 248 -1.17 5.49 -10.45
C SER A 248 -2.60 5.33 -10.92
N ARG A 249 -3.05 6.16 -11.87
CA ARG A 249 -4.45 6.19 -12.35
C ARG A 249 -5.50 6.34 -11.23
N GLY A 250 -5.11 6.85 -10.06
CA GLY A 250 -5.95 6.94 -8.85
C GLY A 250 -5.98 5.68 -7.97
N ILE A 251 -5.27 4.61 -8.36
CA ILE A 251 -5.13 3.38 -7.59
C ILE A 251 -3.85 3.43 -6.75
N THR A 252 -3.92 3.05 -5.48
CA THR A 252 -2.77 2.98 -4.58
C THR A 252 -2.01 1.68 -4.73
N SER A 253 -0.70 1.73 -4.48
CA SER A 253 0.19 0.59 -4.29
C SER A 253 1.18 0.86 -3.17
N HIS A 254 1.80 -0.20 -2.66
CA HIS A 254 2.60 -0.23 -1.44
C HIS A 254 1.76 0.18 -0.21
N GLY A 255 2.39 0.73 0.83
CA GLY A 255 1.68 1.10 2.05
C GLY A 255 2.61 1.34 3.22
N VAL A 256 2.50 0.48 4.23
CA VAL A 256 3.15 0.65 5.54
C VAL A 256 4.19 -0.43 5.81
N GLY A 257 5.24 -0.10 6.55
CA GLY A 257 6.16 -1.05 7.20
C GLY A 257 6.12 -0.79 8.69
N PHE A 258 5.26 -1.51 9.40
CA PHE A 258 4.98 -1.33 10.83
C PHE A 258 5.81 -2.32 11.65
N ASN A 259 6.72 -1.82 12.48
CA ASN A 259 7.60 -2.65 13.28
C ASN A 259 6.86 -3.19 14.50
N ILE A 260 6.67 -4.52 14.57
CA ILE A 260 5.94 -5.15 15.67
C ILE A 260 6.91 -5.65 16.73
N PHE A 261 7.88 -6.46 16.32
CA PHE A 261 8.93 -6.95 17.19
C PHE A 261 10.23 -7.18 16.41
N ASP A 262 11.35 -7.22 17.11
CA ASP A 262 12.64 -7.54 16.52
C ASP A 262 12.88 -9.04 16.56
N HIS A 263 12.52 -9.73 15.47
CA HIS A 263 12.60 -11.19 15.39
C HIS A 263 14.05 -11.67 15.56
N SER A 264 14.28 -12.56 16.53
CA SER A 264 15.61 -13.14 16.80
C SER A 264 16.19 -13.80 15.55
N ILE A 265 17.48 -13.59 15.33
CA ILE A 265 18.22 -14.25 14.25
C ILE A 265 18.48 -15.71 14.67
N PRO A 266 18.13 -16.70 13.83
CA PRO A 266 18.44 -18.10 14.10
C PRO A 266 19.95 -18.34 14.29
N PRO A 267 20.37 -19.23 15.22
CA PRO A 267 21.79 -19.46 15.51
C PRO A 267 22.63 -19.86 14.29
N ASP A 268 22.06 -20.62 13.37
CA ASP A 268 22.67 -21.06 12.11
C ASP A 268 22.92 -19.89 11.13
N MET A 269 22.24 -18.75 11.31
CA MET A 269 22.41 -17.53 10.53
C MET A 269 23.22 -16.45 11.25
N ALA A 270 23.70 -16.70 12.47
CA ALA A 270 24.31 -15.68 13.32
C ALA A 270 25.57 -15.03 12.69
N SER A 271 26.37 -15.80 11.96
CA SER A 271 27.57 -15.29 11.26
C SER A 271 27.19 -14.37 10.10
N THR A 272 26.16 -14.74 9.32
CA THR A 272 25.63 -13.96 8.20
C THR A 272 25.08 -12.61 8.65
N PHE A 273 24.43 -12.57 9.81
CA PHE A 273 23.86 -11.35 10.39
C PHE A 273 24.68 -10.81 11.58
N ALA A 274 26.01 -10.96 11.53
CA ALA A 274 26.88 -10.43 12.56
C ALA A 274 26.82 -8.89 12.60
N PHE A 275 26.90 -8.32 13.81
CA PHE A 275 26.93 -6.89 14.05
C PHE A 275 28.37 -6.38 14.13
N THR A 276 28.67 -5.28 13.43
CA THR A 276 29.95 -4.57 13.56
C THR A 276 29.98 -3.68 14.80
N PRO A 277 31.16 -3.27 15.31
CA PRO A 277 31.25 -2.33 16.43
C PRO A 277 30.52 -1.01 16.20
N THR A 278 30.46 -0.53 14.96
CA THR A 278 29.69 0.67 14.59
C THR A 278 28.19 0.44 14.67
N GLN A 279 27.70 -0.73 14.23
CA GLN A 279 26.28 -1.07 14.27
C GLN A 279 25.76 -1.21 15.70
N ILE A 280 26.57 -1.76 16.62
CA ILE A 280 26.21 -1.89 18.04
C ILE A 280 26.01 -0.51 18.71
N LYS A 281 26.65 0.54 18.19
CA LYS A 281 26.46 1.93 18.66
C LYS A 281 25.23 2.62 18.05
N SER A 282 24.55 1.99 17.10
CA SER A 282 23.35 2.56 16.48
C SER A 282 22.22 2.70 17.50
N PRO A 283 21.45 3.80 17.51
CA PRO A 283 20.26 3.91 18.36
C PRO A 283 19.15 2.94 17.97
N SER A 284 19.20 2.36 16.76
CA SER A 284 18.28 1.32 16.29
C SER A 284 18.69 -0.08 16.75
N TYR A 285 19.88 -0.25 17.30
CA TYR A 285 20.36 -1.53 17.82
C TYR A 285 19.66 -1.90 19.14
N SER A 286 19.54 -3.20 19.40
CA SER A 286 19.02 -3.75 20.64
C SER A 286 20.00 -4.78 21.21
N PRO A 287 20.62 -4.51 22.37
CA PRO A 287 21.47 -5.52 23.01
C PRO A 287 20.69 -6.74 23.50
N LEU A 288 19.38 -6.57 23.74
CA LEU A 288 18.50 -7.62 24.22
C LEU A 288 18.12 -8.62 23.13
N THR A 289 17.64 -8.13 21.99
CA THR A 289 17.07 -8.98 20.94
C THR A 289 18.09 -9.35 19.87
N LYS A 290 18.99 -8.43 19.49
CA LYS A 290 19.97 -8.62 18.41
C LYS A 290 19.33 -9.24 17.15
N GLY A 291 18.11 -8.85 16.82
CA GLY A 291 17.29 -9.48 15.79
C GLY A 291 17.44 -8.82 14.42
N PHE A 292 16.59 -9.24 13.48
CA PHE A 292 16.64 -8.78 12.09
C PHE A 292 16.39 -7.27 11.94
N LEU A 293 15.45 -6.68 12.69
CA LEU A 293 15.20 -5.23 12.64
C LEU A 293 16.39 -4.45 13.18
N SER A 294 16.94 -4.88 14.32
CA SER A 294 18.17 -4.29 14.86
C SER A 294 19.31 -4.36 13.84
N TRP A 295 19.48 -5.51 13.20
CA TRP A 295 20.52 -5.72 12.21
C TRP A 295 20.36 -4.79 11.00
N GLY A 296 19.20 -4.78 10.36
CA GLY A 296 19.03 -3.98 9.15
C GLY A 296 19.01 -2.48 9.40
N PHE A 297 18.29 -2.01 10.41
CA PHE A 297 18.21 -0.58 10.71
C PHE A 297 19.50 0.00 11.31
N SER A 298 20.39 -0.82 11.88
CA SER A 298 21.72 -0.34 12.30
C SER A 298 22.71 -0.14 11.15
N ARG A 299 22.40 -0.67 9.96
CA ARG A 299 23.23 -0.53 8.74
C ARG A 299 22.92 0.69 7.91
N VAL A 300 21.82 1.37 8.19
CA VAL A 300 21.35 2.53 7.41
C VAL A 300 21.10 3.71 8.31
N ILE A 301 21.38 4.91 7.81
CA ILE A 301 20.78 6.11 8.35
C ILE A 301 19.35 6.16 7.80
N ALA A 302 18.41 5.65 8.60
CA ALA A 302 17.01 5.55 8.19
C ALA A 302 16.49 6.93 7.76
N CYS A 303 15.95 7.02 6.54
CA CYS A 303 15.30 8.22 6.02
C CYS A 303 16.19 9.49 5.92
N GLY A 304 17.53 9.39 5.96
CA GLY A 304 18.40 10.57 5.81
C GLY A 304 18.27 11.58 6.94
N LEU A 305 17.81 11.13 8.12
CA LEU A 305 17.59 11.97 9.29
C LEU A 305 18.63 11.56 10.33
N GLU A 306 19.76 12.27 10.35
CA GLU A 306 20.74 12.14 11.43
C GLU A 306 20.05 12.35 12.79
N GLY A 307 20.41 11.52 13.77
CA GLY A 307 19.80 11.53 15.11
C GLY A 307 18.53 10.67 15.25
N LYS A 308 17.94 10.17 14.16
CA LYS A 308 16.71 9.36 14.23
C LYS A 308 16.98 7.86 14.25
N SER A 309 16.05 7.15 14.87
CA SER A 309 16.14 5.70 15.07
C SER A 309 14.80 5.02 14.83
N VAL A 310 14.78 3.70 14.90
CA VAL A 310 13.54 2.93 14.87
C VAL A 310 13.23 2.28 16.21
N THR A 311 11.95 1.99 16.39
CA THR A 311 11.45 1.16 17.49
C THR A 311 10.39 0.20 16.95
N TRP A 312 9.81 -0.60 17.84
CA TRP A 312 8.76 -1.56 17.54
C TRP A 312 7.77 -1.67 18.69
N LEU A 313 6.58 -2.16 18.38
CA LEU A 313 5.44 -2.21 19.30
C LEU A 313 5.77 -2.88 20.63
N ASP A 314 6.36 -4.08 20.62
CA ASP A 314 6.64 -4.84 21.86
C ASP A 314 7.62 -4.10 22.78
N ARG A 315 8.60 -3.39 22.21
CA ARG A 315 9.57 -2.59 22.98
C ARG A 315 8.88 -1.40 23.66
N GLU A 316 7.98 -0.71 22.96
CA GLU A 316 7.29 0.47 23.49
C GLU A 316 6.17 0.10 24.47
N LYS A 317 5.64 -1.13 24.41
CA LYS A 317 4.69 -1.66 25.38
C LYS A 317 5.33 -1.91 26.77
N GLY A 318 6.66 -2.00 26.84
CA GLY A 318 7.38 -2.32 28.07
C GLY A 318 7.58 -3.82 28.32
N ASP A 319 7.25 -4.68 27.36
CA ASP A 319 7.54 -6.13 27.41
C ASP A 319 9.03 -6.38 27.14
N GLN A 320 9.87 -6.08 28.14
CA GLN A 320 11.33 -6.29 28.09
C GLN A 320 11.74 -7.76 28.31
N GLN A 321 10.79 -8.67 28.60
CA GLN A 321 11.08 -10.04 29.05
C GLN A 321 10.48 -11.17 28.21
N THR A 322 9.58 -10.90 27.27
CA THR A 322 9.01 -11.99 26.47
C THR A 322 9.86 -12.22 25.23
N ALA A 323 10.45 -13.40 25.15
CA ALA A 323 10.79 -14.02 23.87
C ALA A 323 9.69 -13.71 22.85
N THR A 324 10.09 -13.12 21.73
CA THR A 324 9.26 -12.71 20.59
C THR A 324 8.12 -13.70 20.36
N ASN A 325 6.86 -13.25 20.46
CA ASN A 325 5.72 -14.11 20.16
C ASN A 325 5.20 -13.83 18.74
N PRO A 326 5.66 -14.58 17.71
CA PRO A 326 5.23 -14.37 16.32
C PRO A 326 3.72 -14.54 16.13
N THR A 327 3.00 -15.14 17.08
CA THR A 327 1.55 -15.33 17.01
C THR A 327 0.74 -14.04 17.08
N HIS A 328 1.35 -12.90 17.44
CA HIS A 328 0.61 -11.63 17.56
C HIS A 328 0.45 -10.88 16.23
N ILE A 329 1.33 -11.12 15.24
CA ILE A 329 1.28 -10.41 13.95
C ILE A 329 -0.08 -10.57 13.25
N PRO A 330 -0.70 -11.77 13.17
CA PRO A 330 -2.03 -11.93 12.60
C PRO A 330 -3.09 -11.05 13.27
N HIS A 331 -3.15 -11.03 14.61
CA HIS A 331 -4.11 -10.20 15.33
C HIS A 331 -3.90 -8.69 15.09
N ILE A 332 -2.64 -8.26 14.99
CA ILE A 332 -2.31 -6.86 14.67
C ILE A 332 -2.69 -6.54 13.21
N ALA A 333 -2.51 -7.49 12.29
CA ALA A 333 -2.92 -7.35 10.90
C ALA A 333 -4.45 -7.20 10.78
N ASP A 334 -5.21 -8.00 11.54
CA ASP A 334 -6.67 -7.93 11.58
C ASP A 334 -7.16 -6.59 12.15
N GLU A 335 -6.60 -6.15 13.27
CA GLU A 335 -6.92 -4.84 13.84
C GLU A 335 -6.54 -3.71 12.86
N PHE A 336 -5.40 -3.80 12.20
CA PHE A 336 -5.00 -2.83 11.18
C PHE A 336 -6.01 -2.79 10.01
N ALA A 337 -6.51 -3.94 9.55
CA ALA A 337 -7.55 -4.02 8.52
C ALA A 337 -8.85 -3.33 8.96
N VAL A 338 -9.26 -3.55 10.21
CA VAL A 338 -10.42 -2.88 10.82
C VAL A 338 -10.20 -1.37 10.87
N GLN A 339 -9.01 -0.90 11.27
CA GLN A 339 -8.68 0.52 11.30
C GLN A 339 -8.69 1.14 9.92
N ILE A 340 -8.19 0.46 8.89
CA ILE A 340 -8.27 0.91 7.48
C ILE A 340 -9.73 1.10 7.06
N SER A 341 -10.59 0.10 7.28
CA SER A 341 -12.02 0.19 6.95
C SER A 341 -12.69 1.39 7.64
N ARG A 342 -12.48 1.55 8.95
CA ARG A 342 -13.03 2.65 9.74
C ARG A 342 -12.57 4.02 9.24
N HIS A 343 -11.27 4.19 8.96
CA HIS A 343 -10.75 5.50 8.56
C HIS A 343 -11.08 5.87 7.12
N ILE A 344 -11.18 4.90 6.20
CA ILE A 344 -11.73 5.15 4.86
C ILE A 344 -13.15 5.73 4.99
N ASN A 345 -14.00 5.12 5.81
CA ASN A 345 -15.38 5.58 6.01
C ASN A 345 -15.48 6.95 6.68
N ARG A 346 -14.55 7.29 7.58
CA ARG A 346 -14.48 8.61 8.21
C ARG A 346 -14.03 9.70 7.24
N MET A 347 -13.11 9.38 6.33
CA MET A 347 -12.48 10.36 5.43
C MET A 347 -13.10 10.45 4.04
N ARG A 348 -13.96 9.51 3.66
CA ARG A 348 -14.64 9.55 2.36
C ARG A 348 -15.45 10.84 2.21
N SER A 349 -15.52 11.36 0.99
CA SER A 349 -16.42 12.49 0.68
C SER A 349 -17.89 12.07 0.71
N ASN A 350 -18.80 13.03 0.89
CA ASN A 350 -20.24 12.76 0.85
C ASN A 350 -20.65 12.10 -0.48
N GLY A 351 -21.55 11.12 -0.43
CA GLY A 351 -22.03 10.35 -1.59
C GLY A 351 -20.99 9.40 -2.21
N LYS A 352 -19.80 9.26 -1.62
CA LYS A 352 -18.77 8.29 -2.05
C LYS A 352 -18.96 6.94 -1.39
N GLU A 353 -18.38 5.92 -2.01
CA GLU A 353 -18.60 4.53 -1.60
C GLU A 353 -18.02 4.25 -0.20
N GLU A 354 -18.75 3.46 0.59
CA GLU A 354 -18.35 3.02 1.93
C GLU A 354 -17.93 1.55 1.99
N ILE A 355 -17.10 1.25 2.98
CA ILE A 355 -16.69 -0.11 3.36
C ILE A 355 -17.67 -0.61 4.42
N SER A 356 -18.51 -1.59 4.09
CA SER A 356 -19.49 -2.14 5.04
C SER A 356 -18.90 -3.21 5.98
N ALA A 357 -17.85 -3.92 5.54
CA ALA A 357 -17.20 -4.97 6.31
C ALA A 357 -15.77 -5.23 5.80
N VAL A 358 -14.96 -5.88 6.64
CA VAL A 358 -13.71 -6.54 6.26
C VAL A 358 -14.00 -8.02 6.07
N TYR A 359 -13.47 -8.64 5.02
CA TYR A 359 -13.56 -10.09 4.80
C TYR A 359 -12.21 -10.66 4.40
N THR A 360 -11.94 -11.88 4.84
CA THR A 360 -10.69 -12.57 4.55
C THR A 360 -10.72 -13.18 3.15
N ILE A 361 -9.59 -13.09 2.46
CA ILE A 361 -9.31 -13.80 1.21
C ILE A 361 -8.04 -14.65 1.36
N SER A 362 -7.86 -15.59 0.45
CA SER A 362 -6.67 -16.43 0.31
C SER A 362 -5.83 -16.00 -0.89
N GLU A 363 -4.62 -16.57 -1.01
CA GLU A 363 -3.80 -16.35 -2.21
C GLU A 363 -4.47 -16.87 -3.49
N ALA A 364 -5.24 -17.95 -3.40
CA ALA A 364 -5.95 -18.52 -4.56
C ALA A 364 -6.98 -17.55 -5.16
N ASP A 365 -7.55 -16.67 -4.31
CA ASP A 365 -8.49 -15.63 -4.76
C ASP A 365 -7.80 -14.53 -5.58
N LEU A 366 -6.47 -14.48 -5.63
CA LEU A 366 -5.70 -13.56 -6.45
C LEU A 366 -5.46 -14.09 -7.88
N GLY A 367 -5.72 -15.36 -8.16
CA GLY A 367 -5.61 -15.95 -9.49
C GLY A 367 -4.17 -15.98 -10.01
N LEU A 368 -3.21 -16.21 -9.11
CA LEU A 368 -1.78 -16.31 -9.38
C LEU A 368 -1.29 -17.75 -9.47
#